data_AF-A0A8J7KFY6-F1
#
_entry.id   AF-A0A8J7KFY6-F1
#
_cell.length_a   1.000
_cell.length_b   1.000
_cell.length_c   1.000
_cell.angle_alpha   90.00
_cell.angle_beta   90.00
_cell.angle_gamma   90.00
#
_symmetry.space_group_name_H-M   'P 1'
#
loop_
_entity.id
_entity.type
_entity.pdbx_description
1 polymer ?
#
loop_
_entity_poly.entity_id
_entity_poly.type
_entity_poly.pdbx_seq_one_letter_code
_entity_poly.pdbx_strand_id
1 'polypeptide(L)'
;MRQPRFYFSLRSPYSWLAWHDLSTRYPDVADACDWRPFWEPDEHSEQLLTKAGGRFVYTAMSKEKHLYILQDVRRLAAERGLTVAWPADREPVWEVPHLAYLLAERAGRGREFIAAAYRARFGAGRDICDPTVVADLAGELGLDPGELSTAADDPELRAAGTGKLHDLHVDGVFGVPYFVRGYDRYWGVDRLPAFVDLVRGEMATVPTRTDLGELAPVPARTTDWGHAGGCG
;
A
#
# COMPACT_ATOMS: atom_id res chain seq x y z
N MET A 1 -3.56 -23.27 -4.83
CA MET A 1 -2.51 -22.22 -4.70
C MET A 1 -3.07 -21.12 -3.80
N ARG A 2 -2.23 -20.46 -2.98
CA ARG A 2 -2.70 -19.34 -2.15
C ARG A 2 -3.10 -18.15 -3.05
N GLN A 3 -4.14 -17.42 -2.64
CA GLN A 3 -4.61 -16.22 -3.34
C GLN A 3 -3.48 -15.19 -3.48
N PRO A 4 -3.32 -14.54 -4.64
CA PRO A 4 -2.38 -13.44 -4.78
C PRO A 4 -2.77 -12.27 -3.87
N ARG A 5 -1.79 -11.57 -3.31
CA ARG A 5 -1.99 -10.41 -2.44
C ARG A 5 -1.28 -9.20 -2.99
N PHE A 6 -1.94 -8.04 -2.90
CA PHE A 6 -1.38 -6.74 -3.22
C PHE A 6 -1.42 -5.85 -1.97
N TYR A 7 -0.25 -5.54 -1.42
CA TYR A 7 -0.10 -4.58 -0.34
C TYR A 7 0.12 -3.18 -0.89
N PHE A 8 -0.70 -2.24 -0.43
CA PHE A 8 -0.76 -0.89 -0.94
C PHE A 8 -0.89 0.12 0.21
N SER A 9 -0.51 1.36 -0.04
CA SER A 9 -0.82 2.47 0.87
C SER A 9 -1.49 3.61 0.13
N LEU A 10 -2.49 4.23 0.76
CA LEU A 10 -3.14 5.44 0.23
C LEU A 10 -2.18 6.65 0.25
N ARG A 11 -1.13 6.59 1.07
CA ARG A 11 -0.01 7.56 1.09
C ARG A 11 0.90 7.46 -0.13
N SER A 12 1.10 6.24 -0.64
CA SER A 12 2.22 5.92 -1.54
C SER A 12 1.89 6.27 -3.00
N PRO A 13 2.66 7.15 -3.66
CA PRO A 13 2.46 7.45 -5.07
C PRO A 13 2.76 6.25 -5.97
N TYR A 14 3.70 5.37 -5.61
CA TYR A 14 3.92 4.14 -6.37
C TYR A 14 2.76 3.14 -6.21
N SER A 15 2.10 3.10 -5.04
CA SER A 15 0.87 2.29 -4.87
C SER A 15 -0.27 2.84 -5.73
N TRP A 16 -0.39 4.16 -5.88
CA TRP A 16 -1.33 4.78 -6.80
C TRP A 16 -1.07 4.38 -8.27
N LEU A 17 0.20 4.40 -8.71
CA LEU A 17 0.56 3.96 -10.06
C LEU A 17 0.29 2.46 -10.27
N ALA A 18 0.59 1.62 -9.27
CA ALA A 18 0.28 0.20 -9.31
C ALA A 18 -1.23 -0.08 -9.35
N TRP A 19 -2.03 0.63 -8.54
CA TRP A 19 -3.49 0.58 -8.60
C TRP A 19 -4.02 0.96 -9.98
N HIS A 20 -3.48 2.02 -10.58
CA HIS A 20 -3.88 2.45 -11.91
C HIS A 20 -3.61 1.37 -12.95
N ASP A 21 -2.42 0.79 -12.97
CA ASP A 21 -2.04 -0.24 -13.93
C ASP A 21 -2.83 -1.54 -13.71
N LEU A 22 -3.05 -1.96 -12.46
CA LEU A 22 -3.94 -3.08 -12.14
C LEU A 22 -5.38 -2.83 -12.62
N SER A 23 -5.91 -1.62 -12.39
CA SER A 23 -7.30 -1.31 -12.72
C SER A 23 -7.54 -1.13 -14.21
N THR A 24 -6.54 -0.68 -14.97
CA THR A 24 -6.71 -0.32 -16.40
C THR A 24 -6.09 -1.34 -17.35
N ARG A 25 -5.01 -2.02 -16.97
CA ARG A 25 -4.26 -2.93 -17.85
C ARG A 25 -4.39 -4.39 -17.44
N TYR A 26 -4.59 -4.67 -16.14
CA TYR A 26 -4.63 -6.03 -15.61
C TYR A 26 -5.85 -6.28 -14.70
N PRO A 27 -7.08 -5.97 -15.16
CA PRO A 27 -8.28 -6.07 -14.32
C PRO A 27 -8.52 -7.50 -13.81
N ASP A 28 -8.18 -8.52 -14.60
CA ASP A 28 -8.24 -9.93 -14.21
C ASP A 28 -7.33 -10.25 -13.01
N VAL A 29 -6.12 -9.68 -12.98
CA VAL A 29 -5.19 -9.83 -11.86
C VAL A 29 -5.67 -9.01 -10.67
N ALA A 30 -6.20 -7.81 -10.89
CA ALA A 30 -6.78 -6.97 -9.86
C ALA A 30 -7.92 -7.68 -9.12
N ASP A 31 -8.80 -8.37 -9.86
CA ASP A 31 -9.95 -9.12 -9.34
C ASP A 31 -9.53 -10.38 -8.58
N ALA A 32 -8.41 -11.01 -8.98
CA ALA A 32 -7.86 -12.17 -8.29
C ALA A 32 -7.14 -11.83 -6.97
N CYS A 33 -6.62 -10.61 -6.86
CA CYS A 33 -5.83 -10.17 -5.71
C CYS A 33 -6.69 -9.89 -4.47
N ASP A 34 -6.16 -10.25 -3.31
CA ASP A 34 -6.58 -9.73 -2.00
C ASP A 34 -5.79 -8.45 -1.72
N TRP A 35 -6.50 -7.33 -1.54
CA TRP A 35 -5.95 -5.98 -1.41
C TRP A 35 -5.73 -5.65 0.07
N ARG A 36 -4.48 -5.44 0.47
CA ARG A 36 -4.09 -5.30 1.87
C ARG A 36 -3.52 -3.91 2.14
N PRO A 37 -4.17 -3.09 2.99
CA PRO A 37 -3.66 -1.77 3.31
C PRO A 37 -2.39 -1.86 4.18
N PHE A 38 -1.50 -0.91 3.96
CA PHE A 38 -0.27 -0.66 4.71
C PHE A 38 -0.19 0.83 5.01
N TRP A 39 0.07 1.18 6.26
CA TRP A 39 0.25 2.57 6.69
C TRP A 39 1.14 2.62 7.91
N GLU A 40 1.77 3.77 8.12
CA GLU A 40 2.48 4.04 9.37
C GLU A 40 1.46 4.15 10.52
N PRO A 41 1.42 3.19 11.47
CA PRO A 41 0.47 3.25 12.56
C PRO A 41 0.78 4.44 13.47
N ASP A 42 -0.25 4.99 14.10
CA ASP A 42 -0.03 5.91 15.21
C ASP A 42 0.46 5.18 16.46
N GLU A 43 0.78 5.93 17.51
CA GLU A 43 1.32 5.37 18.76
C GLU A 43 0.42 4.28 19.36
N HIS A 44 -0.90 4.45 19.29
CA HIS A 44 -1.84 3.49 19.84
C HIS A 44 -1.84 2.17 19.05
N SER A 45 -1.97 2.25 17.72
CA SER A 45 -1.92 1.06 16.85
C SER A 45 -0.55 0.39 16.87
N GLU A 46 0.55 1.15 17.02
CA GLU A 46 1.90 0.60 17.15
C GLU A 46 2.07 -0.20 18.45
N GLN A 47 1.51 0.29 19.56
CA GLN A 47 1.48 -0.44 20.83
C GLN A 47 0.68 -1.74 20.71
N LEU A 48 -0.47 -1.72 20.02
CA LEU A 48 -1.27 -2.92 19.76
C LEU A 48 -0.49 -3.92 18.89
N LEU A 49 0.17 -3.44 17.83
CA LEU A 49 0.98 -4.26 16.92
C LEU A 49 2.12 -4.94 17.68
N THR A 50 2.83 -4.18 18.53
CA THR A 50 3.94 -4.67 19.35
C THR A 50 3.46 -5.72 20.36
N LYS A 51 2.33 -5.49 21.03
CA LYS A 51 1.72 -6.47 21.96
C LYS A 51 1.35 -7.77 21.25
N ALA A 52 0.94 -7.70 19.99
CA ALA A 52 0.66 -8.88 19.16
C ALA A 52 1.92 -9.58 18.63
N GLY A 53 3.12 -9.09 18.96
CA GLY A 53 4.40 -9.64 18.49
C GLY A 53 4.78 -9.21 17.07
N GLY A 54 4.04 -8.27 16.48
CA GLY A 54 4.37 -7.67 15.20
C GLY A 54 5.29 -6.47 15.33
N ARG A 55 5.82 -6.03 14.19
CA ARG A 55 6.60 -4.79 14.09
C ARG A 55 6.38 -4.12 12.76
N PHE A 56 6.22 -2.81 12.78
CA PHE A 56 6.21 -2.01 11.58
C PHE A 56 7.65 -1.67 11.17
N VAL A 57 8.10 -2.14 10.01
CA VAL A 57 9.53 -2.11 9.61
C VAL A 57 9.83 -1.04 8.55
N TYR A 58 9.00 -0.01 8.46
CA TYR A 58 9.20 1.10 7.53
C TYR A 58 10.13 2.15 8.11
N THR A 59 11.02 2.70 7.28
CA THR A 59 11.92 3.78 7.72
C THR A 59 11.52 5.08 7.05
N ALA A 60 11.48 6.17 7.82
CA ALA A 60 11.29 7.49 7.23
C ALA A 60 12.38 7.78 6.20
N MET A 61 11.97 8.06 4.97
CA MET A 61 12.89 8.32 3.86
C MET A 61 13.66 9.64 4.08
N SER A 62 14.90 9.68 3.58
CA SER A 62 15.67 10.93 3.56
C SER A 62 15.01 11.96 2.63
N LYS A 63 15.35 13.24 2.83
CA LYS A 63 14.88 14.34 1.98
C LYS A 63 15.28 14.12 0.51
N GLU A 64 16.49 13.62 0.27
CA GLU A 64 17.04 13.36 -1.07
C GLU A 64 16.24 12.25 -1.77
N LYS A 65 15.98 11.13 -1.08
CA LYS A 65 15.13 10.03 -1.58
C LYS A 65 13.73 10.54 -1.90
N HIS A 66 13.15 11.35 -1.00
CA HIS A 66 11.84 11.96 -1.23
C HIS A 66 11.80 12.83 -2.49
N LEU A 67 12.75 13.75 -2.66
CA LEU A 67 12.82 14.63 -3.84
C LEU A 67 13.00 13.85 -5.14
N TYR A 68 13.77 12.77 -5.12
CA TYR A 68 13.89 11.87 -6.27
C TYR A 68 12.56 11.22 -6.63
N ILE A 69 11.84 10.67 -5.64
CA ILE A 69 10.54 10.02 -5.83
C ILE A 69 9.52 10.98 -6.46
N LEU A 70 9.50 12.25 -6.05
CA LEU A 70 8.61 13.25 -6.66
C LEU A 70 8.88 13.40 -8.17
N GLN A 71 10.15 13.45 -8.57
CA GLN A 71 10.51 13.53 -10.00
C GLN A 71 10.18 12.24 -10.74
N ASP A 72 10.41 11.09 -10.11
CA ASP A 72 10.20 9.78 -10.70
C ASP A 72 8.72 9.47 -10.93
N VAL A 73 7.91 9.66 -9.91
CA VAL A 73 6.46 9.54 -10.01
C VAL A 73 5.91 10.48 -11.08
N ARG A 74 6.44 11.70 -11.22
CA ARG A 74 6.01 12.60 -12.28
C ARG A 74 6.28 12.03 -13.68
N ARG A 75 7.44 11.41 -13.91
CA ARG A 75 7.76 10.75 -15.20
C ARG A 75 6.82 9.58 -15.44
N LEU A 76 6.67 8.70 -14.46
CA LEU A 76 5.83 7.51 -14.54
C LEU A 76 4.33 7.84 -14.70
N ALA A 77 3.86 8.91 -14.06
CA ALA A 77 2.50 9.42 -14.24
C ALA A 77 2.29 9.94 -15.66
N ALA A 78 3.25 10.70 -16.21
CA ALA A 78 3.17 11.20 -17.58
C ALA A 78 3.12 10.06 -18.62
N GLU A 79 3.89 8.99 -18.43
CA GLU A 79 3.84 7.78 -19.27
C GLU A 79 2.46 7.08 -19.25
N ARG A 80 1.69 7.30 -18.18
CA ARG A 80 0.33 6.76 -18.01
C ARG A 80 -0.77 7.74 -18.38
N GLY A 81 -0.42 8.94 -18.85
CA GLY A 81 -1.39 10.01 -19.12
C GLY A 81 -2.04 10.58 -17.86
N LEU A 82 -1.43 10.37 -16.69
CA LEU A 82 -1.91 10.87 -15.40
C LEU A 82 -1.32 12.24 -15.09
N THR A 83 -2.15 13.11 -14.51
CA THR A 83 -1.70 14.37 -13.91
C THR A 83 -1.60 14.20 -12.41
N VAL A 84 -0.47 14.58 -11.81
CA VAL A 84 -0.25 14.50 -10.37
C VAL A 84 -0.40 15.89 -9.73
N ALA A 85 -1.25 15.95 -8.71
CA ALA A 85 -1.33 17.02 -7.73
C ALA A 85 -0.68 16.53 -6.43
N TRP A 86 0.32 17.25 -5.94
CA TRP A 86 1.01 16.88 -4.71
C TRP A 86 0.26 17.40 -3.49
N PRO A 87 -0.24 16.51 -2.61
CA PRO A 87 -0.93 16.92 -1.40
C PRO A 87 0.06 17.56 -0.41
N ALA A 88 -0.42 18.53 0.36
CA ALA A 88 0.34 19.18 1.41
C ALA A 88 0.00 18.57 2.77
N ASP A 89 0.58 17.41 3.07
CA ASP A 89 0.38 16.72 4.35
C ASP A 89 1.18 17.45 5.44
N ARG A 90 0.51 18.21 6.32
CA ARG A 90 1.18 18.94 7.42
C ARG A 90 1.49 18.01 8.60
N GLU A 91 0.46 17.36 9.10
CA GLU A 91 0.50 16.47 10.27
C GLU A 91 -0.37 15.23 9.97
N PRO A 92 0.09 14.34 9.07
CA PRO A 92 -0.77 13.27 8.57
C PRO A 92 -1.06 12.22 9.66
N VAL A 93 -2.34 11.83 9.74
CA VAL A 93 -2.82 10.71 10.56
C VAL A 93 -3.35 9.62 9.63
N TRP A 94 -2.50 8.66 9.28
CA TRP A 94 -2.84 7.65 8.26
C TRP A 94 -3.90 6.65 8.70
N GLU A 95 -4.20 6.55 9.99
CA GLU A 95 -5.34 5.78 10.49
C GLU A 95 -6.66 6.25 9.86
N VAL A 96 -6.84 7.56 9.68
CA VAL A 96 -8.09 8.17 9.17
C VAL A 96 -8.51 7.55 7.82
N PRO A 97 -7.70 7.62 6.75
CA PRO A 97 -8.11 7.06 5.46
C PRO A 97 -8.02 5.53 5.41
N HIS A 98 -7.10 4.89 6.15
CA HIS A 98 -6.90 3.44 6.04
C HIS A 98 -7.94 2.63 6.85
N LEU A 99 -8.39 3.14 8.00
CA LEU A 99 -9.50 2.51 8.73
C LEU A 99 -10.84 2.80 8.04
N ALA A 100 -11.04 3.99 7.47
CA ALA A 100 -12.20 4.25 6.61
C ALA A 100 -12.27 3.30 5.41
N TYR A 101 -11.12 2.98 4.79
CA TYR A 101 -11.02 1.94 3.76
C TYR A 101 -11.52 0.58 4.27
N LEU A 102 -11.18 0.16 5.49
CA LEU A 102 -11.64 -1.12 6.03
C LEU A 102 -13.16 -1.17 6.21
N LEU A 103 -13.81 -0.07 6.59
CA LEU A 103 -15.28 0.01 6.62
C LEU A 103 -15.86 -0.05 5.21
N ALA A 104 -15.30 0.71 4.27
CA ALA A 104 -15.73 0.65 2.87
C ALA A 104 -15.56 -0.77 2.29
N GLU A 105 -14.48 -1.47 2.62
CA GLU A 105 -14.24 -2.88 2.26
C GLU A 105 -15.34 -3.79 2.83
N ARG A 106 -15.68 -3.65 4.12
CA ARG A 106 -16.78 -4.41 4.76
C ARG A 106 -18.13 -4.15 4.08
N ALA A 107 -18.36 -2.94 3.58
CA ALA A 107 -19.55 -2.56 2.81
C ALA A 107 -19.48 -2.97 1.32
N GLY A 108 -18.42 -3.66 0.87
CA GLY A 108 -18.26 -4.09 -0.51
C GLY A 108 -17.82 -2.99 -1.49
N ARG A 109 -17.32 -1.85 -0.98
CA ARG A 109 -16.93 -0.65 -1.73
C ARG A 109 -15.44 -0.30 -1.59
N GLY A 110 -14.61 -1.25 -1.15
CA GLY A 110 -13.19 -1.02 -0.89
C GLY A 110 -12.42 -0.53 -2.11
N ARG A 111 -12.64 -1.12 -3.29
CA ARG A 111 -11.94 -0.72 -4.53
C ARG A 111 -12.34 0.68 -4.99
N GLU A 112 -13.62 1.03 -4.87
CA GLU A 112 -14.12 2.36 -5.18
C GLU A 112 -13.62 3.40 -4.18
N PHE A 113 -13.48 3.04 -2.91
CA PHE A 113 -12.85 3.90 -1.91
C PHE A 113 -11.38 4.18 -2.24
N ILE A 114 -10.60 3.16 -2.61
CA ILE A 114 -9.21 3.36 -3.08
C ILE A 114 -9.18 4.31 -4.27
N ALA A 115 -10.05 4.11 -5.26
CA ALA A 115 -10.13 4.97 -6.44
C ALA A 115 -10.48 6.43 -6.07
N ALA A 116 -11.44 6.63 -5.16
CA ALA A 116 -11.87 7.94 -4.69
C ALA A 116 -10.76 8.63 -3.88
N ALA A 117 -10.11 7.92 -2.97
CA ALA A 117 -9.00 8.43 -2.15
C ALA A 117 -7.79 8.83 -3.02
N TYR A 118 -7.39 8.00 -3.99
CA TYR A 118 -6.31 8.35 -4.91
C TYR A 118 -6.66 9.52 -5.83
N ARG A 119 -7.91 9.61 -6.32
CA ARG A 119 -8.38 10.79 -7.07
C ARG A 119 -8.29 12.05 -6.21
N ALA A 120 -8.79 12.01 -4.98
CA ALA A 120 -8.74 13.16 -4.07
C ALA A 120 -7.30 13.58 -3.77
N ARG A 121 -6.45 12.62 -3.42
CA ARG A 121 -5.07 12.87 -3.01
C ARG A 121 -4.15 13.25 -4.15
N PHE A 122 -4.00 12.38 -5.15
CA PHE A 122 -3.03 12.55 -6.23
C PHE A 122 -3.62 13.23 -7.47
N GLY A 123 -4.94 13.23 -7.64
CA GLY A 123 -5.60 13.96 -8.72
C GLY A 123 -5.92 15.41 -8.34
N ALA A 124 -6.38 15.64 -7.11
CA ALA A 124 -6.85 16.95 -6.65
C ALA A 124 -6.01 17.59 -5.53
N GLY A 125 -4.99 16.90 -5.00
CA GLY A 125 -4.11 17.44 -3.96
C GLY A 125 -4.78 17.60 -2.59
N ARG A 126 -5.91 16.93 -2.35
CA ARG A 126 -6.65 16.98 -1.08
C ARG A 126 -5.93 16.15 0.00
N ASP A 127 -6.02 16.62 1.24
CA ASP A 127 -5.53 15.87 2.40
C ASP A 127 -6.56 14.81 2.83
N ILE A 128 -6.25 13.55 2.57
CA ILE A 128 -7.14 12.43 2.96
C ILE A 128 -6.95 11.99 4.42
N CYS A 129 -6.03 12.62 5.16
CA CYS A 129 -5.95 12.49 6.62
C CYS A 129 -6.95 13.40 7.35
N ASP A 130 -7.59 14.33 6.63
CA ASP A 130 -8.69 15.15 7.16
C ASP A 130 -10.00 14.32 7.15
N PRO A 131 -10.64 14.09 8.32
CA PRO A 131 -11.91 13.39 8.41
C PRO A 131 -13.02 13.97 7.52
N THR A 132 -13.01 15.28 7.27
CA THR A 132 -14.01 15.93 6.39
C THR A 132 -13.84 15.50 4.93
N VAL A 133 -12.60 15.30 4.48
CA VAL A 133 -12.33 14.77 3.15
C VAL A 133 -12.82 13.33 3.06
N VAL A 134 -12.59 12.50 4.08
CA VAL A 134 -13.10 11.12 4.14
C VAL A 134 -14.64 11.08 4.14
N ALA A 135 -15.30 11.99 4.87
CA ALA A 135 -16.75 12.13 4.87
C ALA A 135 -17.30 12.42 3.47
N ASP A 136 -16.66 13.32 2.71
CA ASP A 136 -17.05 13.61 1.33
C ASP A 136 -16.93 12.37 0.44
N LEU A 137 -15.82 11.63 0.54
CA LEU A 137 -15.62 10.39 -0.23
C LEU A 137 -16.68 9.34 0.11
N ALA A 138 -17.04 9.21 1.39
CA ALA A 138 -18.11 8.31 1.82
C ALA A 138 -19.45 8.69 1.16
N GLY A 139 -19.80 9.98 1.17
CA GLY A 139 -21.01 10.48 0.51
C GLY A 139 -21.04 10.22 -0.99
N GLU A 140 -19.92 10.42 -1.70
CA GLU A 140 -19.79 10.09 -3.14
C GLU A 140 -20.03 8.61 -3.43
N LEU A 141 -19.71 7.74 -2.46
CA LEU A 141 -19.87 6.30 -2.57
C LEU A 141 -21.21 5.80 -2.03
N GLY A 142 -22.06 6.66 -1.45
CA GLY A 142 -23.31 6.25 -0.80
C GLY A 142 -23.09 5.44 0.47
N LEU A 143 -21.95 5.65 1.15
CA LEU A 143 -21.65 5.14 2.49
C LEU A 143 -22.00 6.21 3.54
N ASP A 144 -22.10 5.84 4.81
CA ASP A 144 -22.37 6.80 5.89
C ASP A 144 -21.15 7.72 6.13
N PRO A 145 -21.29 9.05 5.92
CA PRO A 145 -20.16 9.97 6.11
C PRO A 145 -19.67 10.05 7.54
N GLY A 146 -20.57 9.93 8.52
CA GLY A 146 -20.22 9.95 9.95
C GLY A 146 -19.36 8.75 10.29
N GLU A 147 -19.85 7.55 9.98
CA GLU A 147 -19.17 6.28 10.28
C GLU A 147 -17.75 6.22 9.68
N LEU A 148 -17.60 6.61 8.40
CA LEU A 148 -16.30 6.57 7.73
C LEU A 148 -15.34 7.65 8.24
N SER A 149 -15.83 8.86 8.52
CA SER A 149 -14.99 9.96 8.99
C SER A 149 -14.45 9.74 10.42
N THR A 150 -15.20 9.04 11.27
CA THR A 150 -14.81 8.70 12.65
C THR A 150 -14.28 7.27 12.79
N ALA A 151 -13.99 6.59 11.68
CA ALA A 151 -13.52 5.20 11.67
C ALA A 151 -12.28 5.00 12.57
N ALA A 152 -11.38 6.01 12.61
CA ALA A 152 -10.17 5.94 13.42
C ALA A 152 -10.40 6.01 14.94
N ASP A 153 -11.61 6.35 15.38
CA ASP A 153 -11.98 6.40 16.79
C ASP A 153 -12.56 5.06 17.29
N ASP A 154 -12.90 4.13 16.39
CA ASP A 154 -13.44 2.81 16.72
C ASP A 154 -12.33 1.84 17.19
N PRO A 155 -12.35 1.40 18.47
CA PRO A 155 -11.35 0.47 19.00
C PRO A 155 -11.36 -0.91 18.32
N GLU A 156 -12.52 -1.42 17.90
CA GLU A 156 -12.61 -2.72 17.22
C GLU A 156 -12.03 -2.64 15.82
N LEU A 157 -12.27 -1.52 15.13
CA LEU A 157 -11.69 -1.29 13.80
C LEU A 157 -10.18 -1.08 13.87
N ARG A 158 -9.68 -0.36 14.88
CA ARG A 158 -8.23 -0.25 15.16
C ARG A 158 -7.57 -1.60 15.41
N ALA A 159 -8.21 -2.47 16.19
CA ALA A 159 -7.72 -3.82 16.42
C ALA A 159 -7.69 -4.64 15.12
N ALA A 160 -8.73 -4.52 14.28
CA ALA A 160 -8.77 -5.16 12.96
C ALA A 160 -7.68 -4.62 12.01
N GLY A 161 -7.46 -3.30 11.99
CA GLY A 161 -6.41 -2.66 11.22
C GLY A 161 -5.01 -3.09 11.67
N THR A 162 -4.78 -3.14 12.98
CA THR A 162 -3.55 -3.69 13.57
C THR A 162 -3.32 -5.14 13.13
N GLY A 163 -4.38 -5.96 13.07
CA GLY A 163 -4.31 -7.33 12.54
C GLY A 163 -3.81 -7.37 11.08
N LYS A 164 -4.24 -6.44 10.23
CA LYS A 164 -3.74 -6.33 8.85
C LYS A 164 -2.26 -5.94 8.80
N LEU A 165 -1.80 -5.04 9.68
CA LEU A 165 -0.39 -4.68 9.79
C LEU A 165 0.47 -5.84 10.33
N HIS A 166 -0.09 -6.65 11.23
CA HIS A 166 0.57 -7.87 11.71
C HIS A 166 0.72 -8.91 10.60
N ASP A 167 -0.33 -9.17 9.80
CA ASP A 167 -0.24 -10.06 8.63
C ASP A 167 0.90 -9.62 7.70
N LEU A 168 0.98 -8.30 7.47
CA LEU A 168 2.02 -7.69 6.66
C LEU A 168 3.44 -7.95 7.21
N HIS A 169 3.62 -7.86 8.53
CA HIS A 169 4.89 -8.21 9.19
C HIS A 169 5.26 -9.67 8.96
N VAL A 170 4.29 -10.59 9.11
CA VAL A 170 4.49 -12.03 8.90
C VAL A 170 4.88 -12.36 7.45
N ASP A 171 4.38 -11.60 6.48
CA ASP A 171 4.72 -11.79 5.07
C ASP A 171 6.08 -11.20 4.66
N GLY A 172 6.71 -10.44 5.56
CA GLY A 172 8.03 -9.83 5.35
C GLY A 172 7.98 -8.60 4.45
N VAL A 173 6.85 -7.91 4.40
CA VAL A 173 6.72 -6.67 3.63
C VAL A 173 7.43 -5.54 4.38
N PHE A 174 8.26 -4.81 3.66
CA PHE A 174 9.05 -3.69 4.20
C PHE A 174 8.75 -2.36 3.49
N GLY A 175 7.85 -2.38 2.51
CA GLY A 175 7.47 -1.21 1.72
C GLY A 175 6.39 -1.56 0.71
N VAL A 176 5.89 -0.55 0.00
CA VAL A 176 4.78 -0.69 -0.96
C VAL A 176 5.05 0.07 -2.26
N PRO A 177 4.44 -0.33 -3.40
CA PRO A 177 3.57 -1.49 -3.59
C PRO A 177 4.31 -2.82 -3.44
N TYR A 178 3.66 -3.84 -2.88
CA TYR A 178 4.24 -5.16 -2.68
C TYR A 178 3.25 -6.24 -3.11
N PHE A 179 3.73 -7.27 -3.79
CA PHE A 179 2.89 -8.34 -4.33
C PHE A 179 3.40 -9.71 -3.87
N VAL A 180 2.47 -10.59 -3.51
CA VAL A 180 2.80 -11.93 -2.99
C VAL A 180 1.91 -12.98 -3.62
N ARG A 181 2.48 -14.10 -4.07
CA ARG A 181 1.72 -15.31 -4.43
C ARG A 181 2.51 -16.55 -4.03
N GLY A 182 1.98 -17.32 -3.08
CA GLY A 182 2.72 -18.45 -2.51
C GLY A 182 3.99 -17.97 -1.78
N TYR A 183 5.16 -18.37 -2.27
CA TYR A 183 6.46 -17.96 -1.72
C TYR A 183 7.09 -16.79 -2.49
N ASP A 184 6.59 -16.50 -3.69
CA ASP A 184 7.12 -15.44 -4.55
C ASP A 184 6.67 -14.07 -4.08
N ARG A 185 7.61 -13.12 -4.12
CA ARG A 185 7.47 -11.76 -3.60
C ARG A 185 8.04 -10.76 -4.60
N TYR A 186 7.31 -9.67 -4.83
CA TYR A 186 7.69 -8.60 -5.75
C TYR A 186 7.46 -7.26 -5.08
N TRP A 187 8.47 -6.40 -5.07
CA TRP A 187 8.36 -5.06 -4.50
C TRP A 187 8.61 -4.02 -5.58
N GLY A 188 7.75 -3.01 -5.62
CA GLY A 188 7.82 -1.89 -6.55
C GLY A 188 6.92 -2.06 -7.78
N VAL A 189 6.45 -0.92 -8.32
CA VAL A 189 5.56 -0.90 -9.50
C VAL A 189 6.27 -1.43 -10.76
N ASP A 190 7.59 -1.33 -10.82
CA ASP A 190 8.45 -1.87 -11.86
C ASP A 190 8.50 -3.41 -11.88
N ARG A 191 8.03 -4.07 -10.81
CA ARG A 191 7.89 -5.53 -10.73
C ARG A 191 6.46 -6.03 -10.96
N LEU A 192 5.49 -5.13 -11.12
CA LEU A 192 4.10 -5.50 -11.40
C LEU A 192 3.94 -6.40 -12.64
N PRO A 193 4.60 -6.15 -13.80
CA PRO A 193 4.46 -7.03 -14.97
C PRO A 193 4.87 -8.48 -14.68
N ALA A 194 5.99 -8.70 -13.99
CA ALA A 194 6.43 -10.04 -13.63
C ALA A 194 5.48 -10.74 -12.65
N PHE A 195 4.86 -9.99 -11.74
CA PHE A 195 3.81 -10.51 -10.87
C PHE A 195 2.55 -10.88 -11.65
N VAL A 196 2.16 -10.10 -12.65
CA VAL A 196 1.03 -10.42 -13.56
C VAL A 196 1.29 -11.73 -14.28
N ASP A 197 2.47 -11.91 -14.86
CA ASP A 197 2.87 -13.15 -15.54
C ASP A 197 2.78 -14.35 -14.56
N LEU A 198 3.22 -14.17 -13.31
CA LEU A 198 3.08 -15.19 -12.28
C LEU A 198 1.62 -15.57 -12.06
N VAL A 199 0.74 -14.58 -11.83
CA VAL A 199 -0.68 -14.81 -11.54
C VAL A 199 -1.37 -15.53 -12.69
N ARG A 200 -1.06 -15.16 -13.94
CA ARG A 200 -1.59 -15.79 -15.16
C ARG A 200 -1.00 -17.17 -15.45
N GLY A 201 0.09 -17.55 -14.77
CA GLY A 201 0.78 -18.81 -15.00
C GLY A 201 1.66 -18.79 -16.25
N GLU A 202 2.07 -17.60 -16.68
CA GLU A 202 2.86 -17.34 -17.89
C GLU A 202 4.37 -17.25 -17.57
N MET A 203 4.77 -17.47 -16.32
CA MET A 203 6.18 -17.45 -15.93
C MET A 203 6.97 -18.62 -16.54
N ALA A 204 8.07 -18.27 -17.21
CA ALA A 204 9.10 -19.23 -17.56
C ALA A 204 9.74 -19.83 -16.30
N THR A 205 9.78 -21.16 -16.21
CA THR A 205 10.49 -21.85 -15.13
C THR A 205 11.99 -21.64 -15.29
N VAL A 206 12.61 -20.90 -14.36
CA VAL A 206 14.07 -20.84 -14.24
C VAL A 206 14.50 -21.96 -13.28
N PRO A 207 15.37 -22.91 -13.70
CA PRO A 207 15.87 -23.94 -12.79
C PRO A 207 16.74 -23.31 -11.70
N THR A 208 16.29 -23.40 -10.45
CA THR A 208 17.05 -22.92 -9.28
C THR A 208 17.94 -24.03 -8.75
N ARG A 209 19.24 -23.77 -8.61
CA ARG A 209 20.18 -24.65 -7.91
C ARG A 209 20.17 -24.26 -6.43
N THR A 210 19.48 -25.02 -5.59
CA THR A 210 19.40 -24.73 -4.15
C THR A 210 20.67 -25.23 -3.45
N ASP A 211 21.71 -24.41 -3.42
CA ASP A 211 22.77 -24.49 -2.41
C ASP A 211 22.83 -23.16 -1.68
N LEU A 212 21.86 -22.95 -0.79
CA LEU A 212 21.88 -21.86 0.17
C LEU A 212 22.59 -22.40 1.41
N GLY A 213 23.92 -22.34 1.41
CA GLY A 213 24.70 -22.48 2.63
C GLY A 213 24.26 -21.47 3.69
N GLU A 214 24.78 -21.60 4.92
CA GLU A 214 24.48 -20.69 6.04
C GLU A 214 24.52 -19.22 5.58
N LEU A 215 23.35 -18.57 5.56
CA LEU A 215 23.25 -17.15 5.21
C LEU A 215 23.99 -16.36 6.28
N ALA A 216 25.02 -15.62 5.86
CA ALA A 216 25.78 -14.75 6.75
C ALA A 216 24.84 -13.73 7.45
N PRO A 217 25.10 -13.37 8.71
CA PRO A 217 24.30 -12.39 9.43
C PRO A 217 24.28 -11.06 8.68
N VAL A 218 23.09 -10.45 8.59
CA VAL A 218 22.90 -9.14 7.97
C VAL A 218 23.70 -8.09 8.76
N PRO A 219 24.62 -7.34 8.13
CA PRO A 219 25.45 -6.37 8.85
C PRO A 219 24.60 -5.21 9.41
N ALA A 220 24.97 -4.71 10.59
CA ALA A 220 24.25 -3.68 11.34
C ALA A 220 24.16 -2.29 10.65
N ARG A 221 24.88 -2.10 9.54
CA ARG A 221 24.79 -0.92 8.67
C ARG A 221 24.84 -1.39 7.22
N THR A 222 23.69 -1.36 6.57
CA THR A 222 23.58 -1.43 5.11
C THR A 222 23.24 -0.02 4.62
N THR A 223 23.89 0.43 3.54
CA THR A 223 23.34 1.53 2.75
C THR A 223 22.13 0.98 2.00
N ASP A 224 20.95 1.56 2.21
CA ASP A 224 19.76 1.27 1.42
C ASP A 224 20.05 1.65 -0.04
N TRP A 225 20.43 0.68 -0.87
CA TRP A 225 20.53 0.83 -2.32
C TRP A 225 19.14 0.75 -2.96
N GLY A 226 18.17 1.43 -2.35
CA GLY A 226 16.76 1.38 -2.68
C GLY A 226 16.55 1.35 -4.18
N HIS A 227 15.81 0.36 -4.66
CA HIS A 227 15.50 0.25 -6.07
C HIS A 227 14.42 1.26 -6.44
N ALA A 228 14.53 1.85 -7.64
CA ALA A 228 13.53 2.76 -8.17
C ALA A 228 12.23 1.96 -8.42
N GLY A 229 11.17 2.24 -7.66
CA GLY A 229 9.86 1.59 -7.85
C GLY A 229 9.00 1.43 -6.60
N GLY A 230 9.54 1.58 -5.39
CA GLY A 230 8.81 1.43 -4.13
C GLY A 230 9.13 2.47 -3.07
N CYS A 231 8.20 2.69 -2.13
CA CYS A 231 8.44 3.41 -0.89
C CYS A 231 8.64 2.38 0.23
N GLY A 232 9.81 2.43 0.89
CA GLY A 232 10.22 1.59 2.01
C GLY A 232 11.21 2.37 2.87
#